data_AF-A0A922JBP7-F1
#
_entry.id   AF-A0A922JBP7-F1
#
_cell.length_a   1.000
_cell.length_b   1.000
_cell.length_c   1.000
_cell.angle_alpha   90.00
_cell.angle_beta   90.00
_cell.angle_gamma   90.00
#
_symmetry.space_group_name_H-M   'P 1'
#
loop_
_entity.id
_entity.type
_entity.pdbx_description
1 polymer ?
#
loop_
_entity_poly.entity_id
_entity_poly.type
_entity_poly.pdbx_seq_one_letter_code
_entity_poly.pdbx_strand_id
1 'polypeptide(L)'
;MLHLLKENGLTTSQISQLVSIQPSLLLCDAKKTLLPKIEFFRSIGFSCSDLPRFLSSNPPLLSRSLEKRLIPCLDFLKSILLEDEKVVSSVKRAPWVIQFDPRKNMIPNIELLRQVGAPQSAVAFLVTNFPSSVLNKHTRLAELVHEVKEMGFNPSKIVFVEAIHAFAKITKSKLESKLKLYKRWGWSKEIALLAFKRHPNFILLSD
;
A
#
# COMPACT_ATOMS: atom_id res chain seq x y z
N MET A 1 17.86 25.13 5.33
CA MET A 1 17.07 23.90 5.60
C MET A 1 16.43 23.93 6.99
N LEU A 2 17.20 24.01 8.07
CA LEU A 2 16.68 23.96 9.45
C LEU A 2 15.58 25.00 9.74
N HIS A 3 15.81 26.26 9.36
CA HIS A 3 14.82 27.34 9.51
C HIS A 3 13.49 27.01 8.83
N LEU A 4 13.55 26.60 7.56
CA LEU A 4 12.38 26.22 6.78
C LEU A 4 11.59 25.08 7.41
N LEU A 5 12.26 24.04 7.91
CA LEU A 5 11.58 22.94 8.57
C LEU A 5 10.91 23.40 9.88
N LYS A 6 11.55 24.27 10.66
CA LYS A 6 10.96 24.85 11.89
C LYS A 6 9.74 25.73 11.58
N GLU A 7 9.84 26.61 10.59
CA GLU A 7 8.70 27.44 10.13
C GLU A 7 7.52 26.60 9.65
N ASN A 8 7.79 25.39 9.16
CA ASN A 8 6.76 24.45 8.72
C ASN A 8 6.30 23.48 9.82
N GLY A 9 6.62 23.78 11.09
CA GLY A 9 6.08 23.09 12.26
C GLY A 9 6.86 21.87 12.73
N LEU A 10 8.05 21.60 12.18
CA LEU A 10 8.90 20.51 12.67
C LEU A 10 9.68 20.95 13.91
N THR A 11 9.66 20.12 14.95
CA THR A 11 10.45 20.36 16.17
C THR A 11 11.93 20.06 15.95
N THR A 12 12.81 20.59 16.81
CA THR A 12 14.25 20.27 16.78
C THR A 12 14.51 18.76 16.86
N SER A 13 13.73 18.02 17.66
CA SER A 13 13.84 16.57 17.77
C SER A 13 13.48 15.86 16.45
N GLN A 14 12.38 16.27 15.81
CA GLN A 14 11.97 15.72 14.51
C GLN A 14 13.00 16.01 13.41
N ILE A 15 13.58 17.20 13.41
CA ILE A 15 14.63 17.57 12.45
C ILE A 15 15.90 16.75 12.69
N SER A 16 16.29 16.56 13.96
CA SER A 16 17.43 15.71 14.32
C SER A 16 17.24 14.26 13.83
N GLN A 17 16.03 13.71 14.02
CA GLN A 17 15.66 12.39 13.51
C GLN A 17 15.74 12.31 11.98
N LEU A 18 15.17 13.30 11.27
CA LEU A 18 15.22 13.37 9.81
C LEU A 18 16.66 13.35 9.28
N VAL A 19 17.53 14.18 9.86
CA VAL A 19 18.93 14.30 9.45
C VAL A 19 19.72 13.03 9.80
N SER A 20 19.42 12.38 10.91
CA SER A 20 20.05 11.12 11.31
C SER A 20 19.74 9.99 10.34
N ILE A 21 18.50 9.92 9.83
CA ILE A 21 18.07 8.88 8.88
C ILE A 21 18.49 9.24 7.44
N GLN A 22 18.43 10.53 7.09
CA GLN A 22 18.71 11.02 5.74
C GLN A 22 19.66 12.23 5.77
N PRO A 23 20.98 12.01 6.01
CA PRO A 23 21.96 13.10 6.11
C PRO A 23 22.06 13.96 4.84
N SER A 24 21.76 13.38 3.67
CA SER A 24 21.77 14.10 2.38
C SER A 24 20.78 15.27 2.31
N LEU A 25 19.78 15.35 3.21
CA LEU A 25 18.91 16.52 3.32
C LEU A 25 19.69 17.79 3.72
N LEU A 26 20.85 17.66 4.37
CA LEU A 26 21.72 18.79 4.70
C LEU A 26 22.35 19.43 3.46
N LEU A 27 22.49 18.67 2.37
CA LEU A 27 23.16 19.09 1.15
C LEU A 27 22.19 19.69 0.11
N CYS A 28 20.88 19.61 0.35
CA CYS A 28 19.88 20.06 -0.61
C CYS A 28 19.51 21.55 -0.44
N ASP A 29 19.13 22.18 -1.55
CA ASP A 29 18.47 23.49 -1.50
C ASP A 29 17.05 23.31 -0.95
N ALA A 30 16.86 23.67 0.32
CA ALA A 30 15.59 23.46 1.01
C ALA A 30 14.41 24.19 0.35
N LYS A 31 14.63 25.39 -0.22
CA LYS A 31 13.55 26.16 -0.86
C LYS A 31 13.16 25.52 -2.19
N LYS A 32 14.12 24.99 -2.94
CA LYS A 32 13.85 24.32 -4.22
C LYS A 32 13.39 22.87 -4.09
N THR A 33 13.72 22.19 -2.98
CA THR A 33 13.51 20.73 -2.88
C THR A 33 12.56 20.30 -1.78
N LEU A 34 12.57 20.95 -0.61
CA LEU A 34 11.75 20.53 0.54
C LEU A 34 10.44 21.31 0.61
N LEU A 35 10.49 22.63 0.37
CA LEU A 35 9.30 23.48 0.39
C LEU A 35 8.21 23.00 -0.59
N PRO A 36 8.51 22.69 -1.87
CA PRO A 36 7.47 22.24 -2.78
C PRO A 36 6.82 20.94 -2.34
N LYS A 37 7.57 20.05 -1.67
CA LYS A 37 7.02 18.80 -1.12
C LYS A 37 6.09 19.07 0.06
N ILE A 38 6.47 19.99 0.96
CA ILE A 38 5.65 20.37 2.11
C ILE A 38 4.34 21.00 1.62
N GLU A 39 4.42 21.95 0.70
CA GLU A 39 3.26 22.61 0.08
C GLU A 39 2.37 21.61 -0.64
N PHE A 40 2.97 20.68 -1.39
CA PHE A 40 2.24 19.61 -2.06
C PHE A 40 1.47 18.72 -1.06
N PHE A 41 2.11 18.22 0.00
CA PHE A 41 1.41 17.41 0.99
C PHE A 41 0.28 18.19 1.70
N ARG A 42 0.45 19.50 1.93
CA ARG A 42 -0.66 20.35 2.42
C ARG A 42 -1.80 20.43 1.41
N SER A 43 -1.48 20.66 0.14
CA SER A 43 -2.47 20.81 -0.94
C SER A 43 -3.35 19.58 -1.14
N ILE A 44 -2.86 18.39 -0.80
CA ILE A 44 -3.62 17.15 -0.90
C ILE A 44 -4.37 16.79 0.39
N GLY A 45 -4.35 17.63 1.43
CA GLY A 45 -5.15 17.46 2.64
C GLY A 45 -4.40 17.03 3.91
N PHE A 46 -3.07 17.13 3.96
CA PHE A 46 -2.38 17.02 5.25
C PHE A 46 -2.51 18.31 6.05
N SER A 47 -3.05 18.20 7.28
CA SER A 47 -3.15 19.33 8.21
C SER A 47 -1.77 19.81 8.66
N CYS A 48 -1.71 21.07 9.12
CA CYS A 48 -0.49 21.65 9.70
C CYS A 48 0.01 20.88 10.92
N SER A 49 -0.87 20.21 11.67
CA SER A 49 -0.50 19.38 12.82
C SER A 49 0.03 18.00 12.44
N ASP A 50 -0.54 17.39 11.38
CA ASP A 50 -0.21 16.01 11.00
C ASP A 50 1.05 15.94 10.14
N LEU A 51 1.25 16.94 9.29
CA LEU A 51 2.33 16.92 8.29
C LEU A 51 3.73 16.81 8.91
N PRO A 52 4.10 17.58 9.96
CA PRO A 52 5.42 17.47 10.58
C PRO A 52 5.69 16.06 11.09
N ARG A 53 4.71 15.45 11.77
CA ARG A 53 4.81 14.08 12.29
C ARG A 53 4.95 13.07 11.16
N PHE A 54 4.12 13.19 10.13
CA PHE A 54 4.15 12.31 8.96
C PHE A 54 5.50 12.35 8.25
N LEU A 55 6.05 13.53 7.97
CA LEU A 55 7.33 13.67 7.28
C LEU A 55 8.50 13.20 8.17
N SER A 56 8.50 13.53 9.46
CA SER A 56 9.56 13.12 10.38
C SER A 56 9.67 11.60 10.54
N SER A 57 8.53 10.90 10.49
CA SER A 57 8.48 9.44 10.55
C SER A 57 8.73 8.76 9.20
N ASN A 58 8.72 9.52 8.09
CA ASN A 58 8.94 8.99 6.74
C ASN A 58 10.01 9.79 5.95
N PRO A 59 11.25 9.94 6.48
CA PRO A 59 12.32 10.71 5.83
C PRO A 59 12.57 10.38 4.35
N PRO A 60 12.52 9.10 3.90
CA PRO A 60 12.76 8.77 2.50
C PRO A 60 11.85 9.49 1.49
N LEU A 61 10.66 9.95 1.90
CA LEU A 61 9.77 10.74 1.05
C LEU A 61 10.40 12.07 0.63
N LEU A 62 11.20 12.68 1.50
CA LEU A 62 11.85 13.97 1.22
C LEU A 62 12.96 13.87 0.17
N SER A 63 13.48 12.66 -0.05
CA SER A 63 14.51 12.36 -1.05
C SER A 63 13.96 11.94 -2.42
N ARG A 64 12.65 11.65 -2.52
CA ARG A 64 12.04 11.30 -3.82
C ARG A 64 11.76 12.56 -4.64
N SER A 65 11.82 12.45 -5.97
CA SER A 65 11.39 13.54 -6.85
C SER A 65 9.88 13.78 -6.70
N LEU A 66 9.49 15.03 -6.52
CA LEU A 66 8.09 15.40 -6.41
C LEU A 66 7.35 15.10 -7.73
N GLU A 67 7.94 15.53 -8.84
CA GLU A 67 7.36 15.51 -10.19
C GLU A 67 7.43 14.12 -10.83
N LYS A 68 8.52 13.37 -10.60
CA LYS A 68 8.74 12.07 -11.24
C LYS A 68 8.23 10.89 -10.41
N ARG A 69 7.97 11.09 -9.11
CA ARG A 69 7.54 10.02 -8.19
C ARG A 69 6.25 10.35 -7.46
N LEU A 70 6.27 11.35 -6.59
CA LEU A 70 5.19 11.56 -5.62
C LEU A 70 3.88 11.96 -6.30
N ILE A 71 3.91 12.96 -7.19
CA ILE A 71 2.73 13.44 -7.93
C ILE A 71 2.13 12.31 -8.79
N PRO A 72 2.88 11.66 -9.72
CA PRO A 72 2.29 10.62 -10.55
C PRO A 72 1.70 9.44 -9.77
N CYS A 73 2.30 9.08 -8.63
CA CYS A 73 1.77 8.01 -7.80
C CYS A 73 0.45 8.42 -7.11
N LEU A 74 0.39 9.64 -6.58
CA LEU A 74 -0.82 10.15 -5.94
C LEU A 74 -1.96 10.41 -6.93
N ASP A 75 -1.67 10.93 -8.13
CA ASP A 75 -2.67 11.09 -9.19
C ASP A 75 -3.25 9.73 -9.60
N PHE A 76 -2.39 8.71 -9.69
CA PHE A 76 -2.86 7.34 -9.95
C PHE A 76 -3.73 6.80 -8.81
N LEU A 77 -3.33 7.02 -7.55
CA LEU A 77 -4.15 6.62 -6.39
C LEU A 77 -5.50 7.36 -6.38
N LYS A 78 -5.55 8.65 -6.72
CA LYS A 78 -6.79 9.43 -6.89
C LYS A 78 -7.69 8.81 -7.95
N SER A 79 -7.14 8.38 -9.09
CA SER A 79 -7.91 7.69 -10.14
C SER A 79 -8.53 6.36 -9.70
N ILE A 80 -8.03 5.77 -8.61
CA ILE A 80 -8.55 4.50 -8.06
C ILE A 80 -9.51 4.73 -6.89
N LEU A 81 -9.14 5.62 -5.96
CA LEU A 81 -9.86 5.80 -4.71
C LEU A 81 -10.98 6.84 -4.81
N LEU A 82 -10.93 7.71 -5.82
CA LEU A 82 -11.93 8.72 -6.19
C LEU A 82 -12.22 9.81 -5.15
N GLU A 83 -11.82 9.61 -3.89
CA GLU A 83 -12.01 10.56 -2.79
C GLU A 83 -10.64 10.93 -2.19
N ASP A 84 -10.35 12.23 -2.11
CA ASP A 84 -9.08 12.74 -1.60
C ASP A 84 -8.80 12.29 -0.15
N GLU A 85 -9.83 12.24 0.70
CA GLU A 85 -9.71 11.75 2.08
C GLU A 85 -9.27 10.28 2.15
N LYS A 86 -9.77 9.44 1.23
CA LYS A 86 -9.35 8.03 1.12
C LYS A 86 -7.91 7.90 0.65
N VAL A 87 -7.46 8.80 -0.23
CA VAL A 87 -6.06 8.86 -0.66
C VAL A 87 -5.16 9.24 0.51
N VAL A 88 -5.47 10.33 1.22
CA VAL A 88 -4.67 10.79 2.38
C VAL A 88 -4.61 9.72 3.46
N SER A 89 -5.74 9.12 3.83
CA SER A 89 -5.78 8.07 4.86
C SER A 89 -5.00 6.81 4.43
N SER A 90 -5.06 6.42 3.17
CA SER A 90 -4.28 5.30 2.62
C SER A 90 -2.77 5.58 2.64
N VAL A 91 -2.36 6.81 2.27
CA VAL A 91 -0.96 7.24 2.30
C VAL A 91 -0.44 7.33 3.74
N LYS A 92 -1.24 7.83 4.68
CA LYS A 92 -0.89 7.82 6.11
C LYS A 92 -0.68 6.40 6.63
N ARG A 93 -1.53 5.45 6.22
CA ARG A 93 -1.43 4.02 6.61
C ARG A 93 -0.22 3.33 6.00
N ALA A 94 0.13 3.64 4.75
CA ALA A 94 1.24 3.01 4.04
C ALA A 94 2.08 4.04 3.28
N PRO A 95 2.88 4.88 3.97
CA PRO A 95 3.60 5.99 3.34
C PRO A 95 4.63 5.55 2.29
N TRP A 96 5.11 4.32 2.43
CA TRP A 96 6.03 3.69 1.48
C TRP A 96 5.40 3.46 0.10
N VAL A 97 4.07 3.38 -0.03
CA VAL A 97 3.39 3.11 -1.31
C VAL A 97 3.71 4.16 -2.37
N ILE A 98 3.81 5.43 -1.98
CA ILE A 98 4.09 6.56 -2.88
C ILE A 98 5.57 6.77 -3.18
N GLN A 99 6.45 5.93 -2.63
CA GLN A 99 7.88 5.98 -2.93
C GLN A 99 8.26 5.23 -4.21
N PHE A 100 7.35 4.41 -4.74
CA PHE A 100 7.58 3.55 -5.89
C PHE A 100 7.08 4.20 -7.19
N ASP A 101 7.61 3.74 -8.31
CA ASP A 101 7.05 4.08 -9.61
C ASP A 101 5.74 3.30 -9.83
N PRO A 102 4.58 3.96 -9.95
CA PRO A 102 3.32 3.24 -10.19
C PRO A 102 3.37 2.48 -11.53
N ARG A 103 4.11 2.96 -12.54
CA ARG A 103 4.23 2.32 -13.86
C ARG A 103 4.92 0.97 -13.82
N LYS A 104 5.76 0.72 -12.81
CA LYS A 104 6.56 -0.49 -12.75
C LYS A 104 5.74 -1.74 -12.42
N ASN A 105 4.87 -1.63 -11.41
CA ASN A 105 4.09 -2.76 -10.90
C ASN A 105 2.63 -2.38 -10.69
N MET A 106 2.34 -1.23 -10.07
CA MET A 106 0.98 -0.92 -9.63
C MET A 106 -0.01 -0.77 -10.79
N ILE A 107 0.32 0.03 -11.81
CA ILE A 107 -0.51 0.24 -13.00
C ILE A 107 -0.83 -1.08 -13.71
N PRO A 108 0.16 -1.88 -14.17
CA PRO A 108 -0.12 -3.12 -14.90
C PRO A 108 -0.87 -4.15 -14.03
N ASN A 109 -0.65 -4.13 -12.72
CA ASN A 109 -1.39 -4.99 -11.78
C ASN A 109 -2.85 -4.59 -11.65
N ILE A 110 -3.15 -3.30 -11.57
CA ILE A 110 -4.51 -2.77 -11.51
C ILE A 110 -5.24 -3.02 -12.83
N GLU A 111 -4.55 -2.84 -13.96
CA GLU A 111 -5.08 -3.15 -15.29
C GLU A 111 -5.43 -4.63 -15.43
N LEU A 112 -4.54 -5.53 -15.00
CA LEU A 112 -4.82 -6.96 -14.98
C LEU A 112 -6.06 -7.31 -14.14
N LEU A 113 -6.19 -6.73 -12.94
CA LEU A 113 -7.35 -6.96 -12.08
C LEU A 113 -8.65 -6.52 -12.78
N ARG A 114 -8.64 -5.35 -13.45
CA ARG A 114 -9.78 -4.87 -14.23
C ARG A 114 -10.08 -5.80 -15.41
N GLN A 115 -9.06 -6.24 -16.14
CA GLN A 115 -9.21 -7.16 -17.28
C GLN A 115 -9.85 -8.50 -16.88
N VAL A 116 -9.52 -9.03 -15.69
CA VAL A 116 -10.15 -10.27 -15.20
C VAL A 116 -11.54 -10.06 -14.59
N GLY A 117 -12.07 -8.84 -14.61
CA GLY A 117 -13.43 -8.51 -14.17
C GLY A 117 -13.54 -8.05 -12.72
N ALA A 118 -12.44 -7.65 -12.06
CA ALA A 118 -12.52 -7.06 -10.73
C ALA A 118 -13.15 -5.66 -10.79
N PRO A 119 -14.22 -5.39 -10.03
CA PRO A 119 -14.87 -4.09 -10.05
C PRO A 119 -13.99 -3.04 -9.37
N GLN A 120 -14.22 -1.78 -9.72
CA GLN A 120 -13.49 -0.64 -9.15
C GLN A 120 -13.52 -0.65 -7.61
N SER A 121 -14.63 -1.08 -6.99
CA SER A 121 -14.75 -1.20 -5.53
C SER A 121 -13.80 -2.25 -4.93
N ALA A 122 -13.61 -3.40 -5.58
CA ALA A 122 -12.66 -4.42 -5.14
C ALA A 122 -11.21 -3.95 -5.32
N VAL A 123 -10.93 -3.28 -6.45
CA VAL A 123 -9.61 -2.67 -6.70
C VAL A 123 -9.28 -1.62 -5.64
N ALA A 124 -10.20 -0.70 -5.37
CA ALA A 124 -10.04 0.33 -4.34
C ALA A 124 -9.85 -0.29 -2.94
N PHE A 125 -10.59 -1.35 -2.62
CA PHE A 125 -10.44 -2.10 -1.37
C PHE A 125 -9.04 -2.71 -1.24
N LEU A 126 -8.52 -3.33 -2.30
CA LEU A 126 -7.18 -3.93 -2.31
C LEU A 126 -6.08 -2.88 -2.10
N VAL A 127 -6.17 -1.74 -2.79
CA VAL A 127 -5.19 -0.64 -2.69
C VAL A 127 -5.21 -0.02 -1.29
N THR A 128 -6.40 0.15 -0.70
CA THR A 128 -6.58 0.79 0.61
C THR A 128 -6.10 -0.10 1.76
N ASN A 129 -6.44 -1.39 1.72
CA ASN A 129 -6.23 -2.30 2.84
C ASN A 129 -4.96 -3.14 2.69
N PHE A 130 -4.54 -3.44 1.47
CA PHE A 130 -3.40 -4.31 1.18
C PHE A 130 -2.47 -3.73 0.09
N PRO A 131 -1.92 -2.52 0.27
CA PRO A 131 -1.09 -1.86 -0.74
C PRO A 131 0.13 -2.69 -1.18
N SER A 132 0.61 -3.62 -0.34
CA SER A 132 1.71 -4.53 -0.72
C SER A 132 1.33 -5.50 -1.83
N SER A 133 0.04 -5.85 -1.93
CA SER A 133 -0.44 -6.81 -2.92
C SER A 133 -0.31 -6.24 -4.34
N VAL A 134 -0.69 -4.97 -4.55
CA VAL A 134 -0.63 -4.31 -5.86
C VAL A 134 0.80 -3.91 -6.27
N LEU A 135 1.76 -3.96 -5.34
CA LEU A 135 3.17 -3.67 -5.60
C LEU A 135 4.03 -4.90 -5.87
N ASN A 136 3.45 -6.11 -5.82
CA ASN A 136 4.11 -7.33 -6.30
C ASN A 136 4.63 -7.17 -7.73
N LYS A 137 5.70 -7.90 -8.07
CA LYS A 137 6.12 -8.06 -9.46
C LYS A 137 4.92 -8.50 -10.29
N HIS A 138 4.76 -7.92 -11.47
CA HIS A 138 3.60 -8.20 -12.32
C HIS A 138 3.42 -9.70 -12.61
N THR A 139 4.52 -10.41 -12.89
CA THR A 139 4.51 -11.87 -13.07
C THR A 139 3.94 -12.61 -11.88
N ARG A 140 4.34 -12.23 -10.65
CA ARG A 140 3.83 -12.86 -9.44
C ARG A 140 2.35 -12.56 -9.21
N LEU A 141 1.89 -11.33 -9.49
CA LEU A 141 0.46 -11.04 -9.38
C LEU A 141 -0.35 -11.85 -10.41
N ALA A 142 0.15 -12.00 -11.64
CA ALA A 142 -0.51 -12.79 -12.67
C ALA A 142 -0.67 -14.26 -12.25
N GLU A 143 0.37 -14.86 -11.68
CA GLU A 143 0.30 -16.20 -11.08
C GLU A 143 -0.77 -16.28 -9.99
N LEU A 144 -0.78 -15.32 -9.06
CA LEU A 144 -1.76 -15.26 -7.96
C LEU A 144 -3.20 -15.14 -8.48
N VAL A 145 -3.42 -14.30 -9.48
CA VAL A 145 -4.73 -14.13 -10.14
C VAL A 145 -5.18 -15.44 -10.77
N HIS A 146 -4.28 -16.16 -11.45
CA HIS A 146 -4.58 -17.47 -12.02
C HIS A 146 -4.90 -18.51 -10.94
N GLU A 147 -4.05 -18.66 -9.92
CA GLU A 147 -4.26 -19.58 -8.78
C GLU A 147 -5.61 -19.35 -8.10
N VAL A 148 -5.96 -18.09 -7.81
CA VAL A 148 -7.22 -17.72 -7.16
C VAL A 148 -8.43 -18.00 -8.05
N LYS A 149 -8.32 -17.79 -9.38
CA LYS A 149 -9.39 -18.15 -10.33
C LYS A 149 -9.59 -19.66 -10.43
N GLU A 150 -8.52 -20.45 -10.49
CA GLU A 150 -8.58 -21.92 -10.51
C GLU A 150 -9.25 -22.49 -9.26
N MET A 151 -9.10 -21.82 -8.12
CA MET A 151 -9.82 -22.19 -6.89
C MET A 151 -11.30 -21.81 -6.90
N GLY A 152 -11.79 -21.18 -7.96
CA GLY A 152 -13.20 -20.84 -8.16
C GLY A 152 -13.63 -19.57 -7.43
N PHE A 153 -12.71 -18.65 -7.11
CA PHE A 153 -13.08 -17.33 -6.63
C PHE A 153 -13.59 -16.48 -7.80
N ASN A 154 -14.77 -15.86 -7.62
CA ASN A 154 -15.35 -14.98 -8.63
C ASN A 154 -14.66 -13.60 -8.62
N PRO A 155 -13.99 -13.18 -9.72
CA PRO A 155 -13.33 -11.88 -9.81
C PRO A 155 -14.23 -10.68 -9.50
N SER A 156 -15.54 -10.80 -9.69
CA SER A 156 -16.49 -9.72 -9.46
C SER A 156 -16.75 -9.40 -7.98
N LYS A 157 -16.14 -10.13 -7.04
CA LYS A 157 -16.38 -10.03 -5.58
C LYS A 157 -15.13 -9.55 -4.85
N ILE A 158 -15.30 -8.79 -3.77
CA ILE A 158 -14.17 -8.31 -2.94
C ILE A 158 -13.32 -9.48 -2.41
N VAL A 159 -13.95 -10.60 -2.07
CA VAL A 159 -13.25 -11.79 -1.56
C VAL A 159 -12.20 -12.35 -2.54
N PHE A 160 -12.31 -12.05 -3.83
CA PHE A 160 -11.29 -12.36 -4.82
C PHE A 160 -9.95 -11.67 -4.54
N VAL A 161 -9.99 -10.36 -4.29
CA VAL A 161 -8.77 -9.58 -4.01
C VAL A 161 -8.22 -9.85 -2.61
N GLU A 162 -9.08 -10.24 -1.67
CA GLU A 162 -8.65 -10.76 -0.36
C GLU A 162 -7.90 -12.09 -0.50
N ALA A 163 -8.38 -13.00 -1.35
CA ALA A 163 -7.68 -14.24 -1.65
C ALA A 163 -6.31 -13.95 -2.28
N ILE A 164 -6.24 -13.05 -3.27
CA ILE A 164 -4.95 -12.64 -3.86
C ILE A 164 -3.99 -12.13 -2.77
N HIS A 165 -4.46 -11.31 -1.84
CA HIS A 165 -3.64 -10.86 -0.72
C HIS A 165 -3.13 -12.02 0.14
N ALA A 166 -4.02 -12.94 0.52
CA ALA A 166 -3.66 -14.07 1.36
C ALA A 166 -2.62 -14.99 0.69
N PHE A 167 -2.82 -15.33 -0.60
CA PHE A 167 -1.87 -16.10 -1.40
C PHE A 167 -0.55 -15.36 -1.64
N ALA A 168 -0.54 -14.03 -1.64
CA ALA A 168 0.70 -13.26 -1.71
C ALA A 168 1.53 -13.35 -0.41
N LYS A 169 0.90 -13.70 0.72
CA LYS A 169 1.54 -13.71 2.05
C LYS A 169 1.98 -15.08 2.52
N ILE A 170 1.40 -16.16 1.98
CA ILE A 170 1.75 -17.52 2.36
C ILE A 170 2.03 -18.41 1.15
N THR A 171 2.85 -19.44 1.36
CA THR A 171 3.08 -20.46 0.34
C THR A 171 1.94 -21.47 0.31
N LYS A 172 1.80 -22.20 -0.80
CA LYS A 172 0.84 -23.31 -0.93
C LYS A 172 1.03 -24.37 0.17
N SER A 173 2.27 -24.73 0.49
CA SER A 173 2.58 -25.66 1.59
C SER A 173 2.10 -25.14 2.95
N LYS A 174 2.26 -23.83 3.23
CA LYS A 174 1.77 -23.23 4.48
C LYS A 174 0.24 -23.18 4.53
N LEU A 175 -0.43 -22.93 3.41
CA LEU A 175 -1.89 -23.02 3.29
C LEU A 175 -2.36 -24.45 3.63
N GLU A 176 -1.77 -25.46 3.01
CA GLU A 176 -2.10 -26.87 3.26
C GLU A 176 -1.87 -27.26 4.72
N SER A 177 -0.80 -26.77 5.33
CA SER A 177 -0.47 -27.01 6.74
C SER A 177 -1.51 -26.40 7.67
N LYS A 178 -1.96 -25.16 7.39
CA LYS A 178 -3.05 -24.52 8.14
C LYS A 178 -4.39 -25.23 7.97
N LEU A 179 -4.74 -25.63 6.75
CA LEU A 179 -5.96 -26.43 6.52
C LEU A 179 -5.93 -27.77 7.27
N LYS A 180 -4.76 -28.43 7.36
CA LYS A 180 -4.58 -29.63 8.20
C LYS A 180 -4.69 -29.32 9.69
N LEU A 181 -4.22 -28.17 10.15
CA LEU A 181 -4.37 -27.74 11.55
C LEU A 181 -5.85 -27.55 11.92
N TYR A 182 -6.64 -26.87 11.07
CA TYR A 182 -8.08 -26.74 11.31
C TYR A 182 -8.78 -28.10 11.35
N LYS A 183 -8.34 -29.05 10.53
CA LYS A 183 -8.82 -30.43 10.62
C LYS A 183 -8.54 -31.07 11.97
N ARG A 184 -7.34 -30.84 12.56
CA ARG A 184 -7.00 -31.31 13.91
C ARG A 184 -7.86 -30.64 14.99
N TRP A 185 -8.35 -29.43 14.76
CA TRP A 185 -9.30 -28.73 15.63
C TRP A 185 -10.77 -29.10 15.39
N GLY A 186 -11.03 -30.19 14.66
CA GLY A 186 -12.38 -30.73 14.47
C GLY A 186 -13.12 -30.22 13.24
N TRP A 187 -12.49 -29.40 12.39
CA TRP A 187 -13.13 -28.95 11.15
C TRP A 187 -13.06 -30.03 10.07
N SER A 188 -14.14 -30.20 9.31
CA SER A 188 -14.05 -30.98 8.07
C SER A 188 -13.22 -30.23 7.02
N LYS A 189 -12.68 -30.95 6.03
CA LYS A 189 -11.93 -30.32 4.94
C LYS A 189 -12.82 -29.33 4.17
N GLU A 190 -14.08 -29.69 3.98
CA GLU A 190 -15.09 -28.92 3.28
C GLU A 190 -15.41 -27.63 4.04
N ILE A 191 -15.59 -27.70 5.37
CA ILE A 191 -15.83 -26.52 6.21
C ILE A 191 -14.63 -25.57 6.20
N ALA A 192 -13.41 -26.10 6.34
CA ALA A 192 -12.20 -25.28 6.28
C ALA A 192 -12.04 -24.57 4.93
N LEU A 193 -12.34 -25.28 3.84
CA LEU A 193 -12.25 -24.72 2.48
C LEU A 193 -13.38 -23.71 2.21
N LEU A 194 -14.59 -23.95 2.73
CA LEU A 194 -15.70 -22.99 2.65
C LEU A 194 -15.41 -21.71 3.42
N ALA A 195 -14.89 -21.83 4.65
CA ALA A 195 -14.47 -20.67 5.42
C ALA A 195 -13.37 -19.91 4.69
N PHE A 196 -12.38 -20.62 4.13
CA PHE A 196 -11.31 -20.00 3.34
C PHE A 196 -11.87 -19.21 2.15
N LYS A 197 -12.84 -19.77 1.44
CA LYS A 197 -13.52 -19.08 0.34
C LYS A 197 -14.33 -17.87 0.76
N ARG A 198 -14.77 -17.79 2.02
CA ARG A 198 -15.53 -16.65 2.56
C ARG A 198 -14.63 -15.59 3.17
N HIS A 199 -13.54 -15.99 3.82
CA HIS A 199 -12.65 -15.10 4.57
C HIS A 199 -11.17 -15.49 4.34
N PRO A 200 -10.59 -15.26 3.16
CA PRO A 200 -9.25 -15.75 2.84
C PRO A 200 -8.15 -15.27 3.78
N ASN A 201 -8.34 -14.19 4.54
CA ASN A 201 -7.31 -13.64 5.40
C ASN A 201 -7.15 -14.36 6.76
N PHE A 202 -8.08 -15.21 7.22
CA PHE A 202 -7.92 -15.86 8.53
C PHE A 202 -6.74 -16.85 8.57
N ILE A 203 -6.33 -17.38 7.40
CA ILE A 203 -5.12 -18.19 7.26
C ILE A 203 -3.83 -17.36 7.47
N LEU A 204 -3.91 -16.05 7.64
CA LEU A 204 -2.75 -15.19 7.96
C LEU A 204 -2.53 -15.03 9.45
N LEU A 205 -3.48 -15.44 10.29
CA LEU A 205 -3.34 -15.40 11.75
C LEU A 205 -2.18 -16.31 12.18
N SER A 206 -1.46 -15.93 13.23
CA SER A 206 -0.48 -16.81 13.86
C SER A 206 -1.17 -18.07 14.41
N ASP A 207 -0.43 -19.18 14.45
CA ASP A 207 -0.89 -20.44 15.05
C ASP A 207 -0.92 -20.34 16.59
#